data_AF-A0A2S9GRY3-F1
#
_entry.id   AF-A0A2S9GRY3-F1
#
_cell.length_a   1.000
_cell.length_b   1.000
_cell.length_c   1.000
_cell.angle_alpha   90.00
_cell.angle_beta   90.00
_cell.angle_gamma   90.00
#
_symmetry.space_group_name_H-M   'P 1'
#
loop_
_entity.id
_entity.type
_entity.pdbx_description
1 polymer ?
#
loop_
_entity_poly.entity_id
_entity_poly.type
_entity_poly.pdbx_seq_one_letter_code
_entity_poly.pdbx_strand_id
1 'polypeptide(L)' 'FTDVPGRVAKQLLQLAQRFGTQEGGALRVTHDLTQEEIAQLVGASRETVNKALADFAHRGWIRLEGK' A
#
# COMPACT_ATOMS: atom_id res chain seq x y z
N PHE A 1 -1.11 15.66 13.34
CA PHE A 1 -1.84 15.50 12.07
C PHE A 1 -0.95 14.73 11.12
N THR A 2 -1.11 13.42 11.06
CA THR A 2 -0.21 12.57 10.28
C THR A 2 -0.60 12.63 8.81
N ASP A 3 0.32 13.03 7.94
CA ASP A 3 0.12 13.06 6.50
C ASP A 3 -0.39 11.71 5.98
N VAL A 4 -1.36 11.73 5.07
CA VAL A 4 -1.96 10.52 4.48
C VAL A 4 -0.90 9.56 3.93
N PRO A 5 0.15 10.01 3.21
CA PRO A 5 1.24 9.14 2.78
C PRO A 5 1.90 8.36 3.92
N GLY A 6 2.14 8.99 5.07
CA GLY A 6 2.74 8.32 6.23
C GLY A 6 1.87 7.19 6.77
N ARG A 7 0.54 7.38 6.79
CA ARG A 7 -0.41 6.32 7.17
C ARG A 7 -0.45 5.19 6.14
N VAL A 8 -0.45 5.51 4.84
CA VAL A 8 -0.40 4.51 3.77
C VAL A 8 0.87 3.67 3.88
N ALA A 9 2.04 4.30 4.05
CA ALA A 9 3.30 3.58 4.21
C ALA A 9 3.28 2.65 5.43
N LYS A 10 2.78 3.11 6.58
CA LYS A 10 2.62 2.28 7.78
C LYS A 10 1.72 1.08 7.52
N GLN A 11 0.57 1.28 6.86
CA GLN A 11 -0.35 0.18 6.55
C GLN A 11 0.25 -0.83 5.57
N LEU A 12 0.96 -0.36 4.52
CA LEU A 12 1.68 -1.25 3.61
C LEU A 12 2.71 -2.12 4.34
N LEU A 13 3.47 -1.54 5.28
CA LEU A 13 4.42 -2.31 6.10
C LEU A 13 3.72 -3.34 7.00
N GLN A 14 2.55 -3.02 7.55
CA GLN A 14 1.77 -3.98 8.35
C GLN A 14 1.22 -5.12 7.48
N LEU A 15 0.72 -4.82 6.28
CA LEU A 15 0.29 -5.84 5.32
C LEU A 15 1.47 -6.71 4.87
N ALA A 16 2.62 -6.10 4.61
CA ALA A 16 3.87 -6.79 4.30
C ALA A 16 4.32 -7.73 5.44
N GLN A 17 4.20 -7.33 6.70
CA GLN A 17 4.54 -8.21 7.82
C GLN A 17 3.59 -9.40 7.96
N ARG A 18 2.30 -9.22 7.62
CA ARG A 18 1.27 -10.24 7.81
C ARG A 18 1.09 -11.19 6.62
N PHE A 19 1.23 -10.66 5.41
CA PHE A 19 0.94 -11.35 4.15
C PHE A 19 2.14 -11.36 3.19
N GLY A 20 3.25 -10.74 3.57
CA GLY A 20 4.43 -10.66 2.72
C GLY A 20 5.09 -12.01 2.54
N THR A 21 5.35 -12.38 1.29
CA THR A 21 6.15 -13.54 0.92
C THR A 21 7.40 -13.06 0.20
N GLN A 22 8.57 -13.61 0.55
CA GLN A 22 9.79 -13.30 -0.20
C GLN A 22 9.73 -13.97 -1.56
N GLU A 23 9.81 -13.19 -2.63
CA GLU A 23 9.76 -13.65 -4.01
C GLU A 23 10.77 -12.85 -4.83
N GLY A 24 11.76 -13.52 -5.42
CA GLY A 24 12.73 -12.88 -6.34
C GLY A 24 13.52 -11.70 -5.74
N GLY A 25 13.78 -11.70 -4.44
CA GLY A 25 14.48 -10.60 -3.75
C GLY A 25 13.60 -9.40 -3.39
N ALA A 26 12.29 -9.49 -3.64
CA ALA A 26 11.29 -8.51 -3.22
C ALA A 26 10.30 -9.12 -2.22
N LEU A 27 9.61 -8.26 -1.48
CA LEU A 27 8.51 -8.68 -0.61
C LEU A 27 7.19 -8.50 -1.35
N ARG A 28 6.59 -9.61 -1.78
CA ARG A 28 5.30 -9.61 -2.45
C ARG A 28 4.19 -9.66 -1.42
N VAL A 29 3.29 -8.67 -1.45
CA VAL A 29 2.15 -8.58 -0.54
C VAL A 29 0.89 -8.96 -1.31
N THR A 30 0.51 -10.23 -1.23
CA THR A 30 -0.74 -10.70 -1.82
C THR A 30 -1.87 -10.48 -0.82
N HIS A 31 -2.81 -9.61 -1.15
CA HIS A 31 -4.01 -9.35 -0.35
C HIS A 31 -5.26 -9.39 -1.23
N ASP A 32 -6.39 -9.80 -0.67
CA ASP A 32 -7.70 -9.77 -1.33
C ASP A 32 -8.46 -8.45 -1.09
N LEU A 33 -7.79 -7.43 -0.54
CA LEU A 33 -8.39 -6.12 -0.29
C LEU A 33 -8.54 -5.30 -1.58
N THR A 34 -9.71 -4.70 -1.73
CA THR A 34 -9.98 -3.65 -2.72
C THR A 34 -9.32 -2.33 -2.33
N GLN A 35 -9.16 -1.42 -3.29
CA GLN A 35 -8.63 -0.07 -3.02
C GLN A 35 -9.52 0.74 -2.07
N GLU A 36 -10.81 0.46 -2.02
CA GLU A 36 -11.73 1.10 -1.09
C GLU A 36 -11.53 0.59 0.35
N GLU A 37 -11.33 -0.72 0.51
CA GLU A 37 -11.00 -1.30 1.82
C GLU A 37 -9.63 -0.82 2.32
N ILE A 38 -8.63 -0.69 1.44
CA ILE A 38 -7.35 -0.08 1.80
C ILE A 38 -7.55 1.38 2.25
N ALA A 39 -8.41 2.14 1.56
CA ALA A 39 -8.72 3.52 1.93
C ALA A 39 -9.37 3.63 3.32
N GLN A 40 -10.33 2.74 3.62
CA GLN A 40 -10.95 2.63 4.93
C GLN A 40 -9.92 2.26 6.01
N LEU A 41 -9.06 1.27 5.74
CA LEU A 41 -7.99 0.83 6.66
C LEU A 41 -7.01 1.96 7.01
N VAL A 42 -6.65 2.79 6.02
CA VAL A 42 -5.76 3.95 6.18
C VAL A 42 -6.48 5.14 6.86
N GLY A 43 -7.82 5.16 6.84
CA GLY A 43 -8.63 6.28 7.29
C GLY A 43 -8.43 7.50 6.37
N ALA A 44 -8.54 7.30 5.07
CA ALA A 44 -8.43 8.36 4.05
C ALA A 44 -9.34 8.05 2.85
N SER A 45 -9.60 9.05 2.00
CA SER A 45 -10.34 8.83 0.76
C SER A 45 -9.54 7.96 -0.21
N ARG A 46 -10.24 7.15 -1.01
CA ARG A 46 -9.65 6.30 -2.06
C ARG A 46 -8.72 7.08 -2.99
N GLU A 47 -9.11 8.30 -3.38
CA GLU A 47 -8.27 9.17 -4.22
C GLU A 47 -6.94 9.53 -3.55
N THR A 48 -6.96 9.84 -2.25
CA THR A 48 -5.74 10.22 -1.52
C THR A 48 -4.81 9.03 -1.32
N VAL A 49 -5.37 7.84 -1.06
CA VAL A 49 -4.60 6.59 -1.00
C VAL A 49 -3.99 6.28 -2.36
N ASN A 50 -4.76 6.34 -3.45
CA ASN A 50 -4.24 6.11 -4.79
C ASN A 50 -3.13 7.10 -5.16
N LYS A 51 -3.26 8.38 -4.78
CA LYS A 51 -2.19 9.38 -4.99
C LYS A 51 -0.91 9.01 -4.25
N ALA A 52 -1.02 8.58 -2.99
CA ALA A 52 0.14 8.14 -2.22
C ALA A 52 0.78 6.86 -2.78
N LEU A 53 -0.03 5.86 -3.14
CA LEU A 53 0.44 4.63 -3.77
C LEU A 53 1.13 4.90 -5.12
N ALA A 54 0.56 5.80 -5.92
CA ALA A 54 1.15 6.22 -7.19
C ALA A 54 2.49 6.97 -6.99
N ASP A 55 2.59 7.84 -5.98
CA ASP A 55 3.86 8.51 -5.63
C ASP A 55 4.93 7.49 -5.20
N PHE A 56 4.56 6.50 -4.37
CA PHE A 56 5.48 5.44 -3.96
C PHE A 56 5.93 4.57 -5.14
N ALA A 57 5.03 4.27 -6.06
CA ALA A 57 5.33 3.52 -7.28
C ALA A 57 6.24 4.33 -8.21
N HIS A 58 5.97 5.64 -8.38
CA HIS A 58 6.78 6.53 -9.20
C HIS A 58 8.22 6.68 -8.66
N ARG A 59 8.38 6.68 -7.33
CA ARG A 59 9.69 6.66 -6.66
C ARG A 59 10.39 5.30 -6.71
N GLY A 60 9.73 4.25 -7.22
CA GLY A 60 10.26 2.90 -7.31
C GLY A 60 10.30 2.14 -5.98
N TRP A 61 9.58 2.59 -4.95
CA TRP A 61 9.55 1.92 -3.64
C TRP A 61 8.66 0.69 -3.64
N ILE A 62 7.58 0.74 -4.42
CA ILE A 62 6.63 -0.37 -4.57
C ILE A 62 6.32 -0.58 -6.05
N ARG A 63 5.87 -1.79 -6.39
CA ARG A 63 5.21 -2.07 -7.64
C ARG A 63 3.76 -2.42 -7.34
N LEU A 64 2.82 -1.70 -7.96
CA LEU A 64 1.40 -2.02 -7.87
C LEU A 64 1.09 -3.06 -8.94
N GLU A 65 0.72 -4.26 -8.50
CA GLU A 65 0.25 -5.32 -9.40
C GLU A 65 -1.24 -5.49 -9.16
N GLY A 66 -2.05 -5.00 -10.11
CA GLY A 66 -3.51 -5.20 -10.10
C GLY A 66 -3.89 -6.49 -10.83
N LYS A 67 -5.08 -7.00 -10.53
CA LYS A 67 -5.86 -7.71 -11.56
C LYS A 67 -6.57 -6.69 -12.43
#